data_AF-A0A9E3JYW1-F1
#
_entry.id   AF-A0A9E3JYW1-F1
#
_cell.length_a   1.000
_cell.length_b   1.000
_cell.length_c   1.000
_cell.angle_alpha   90.00
_cell.angle_beta   90.00
_cell.angle_gamma   90.00
#
_symmetry.space_group_name_H-M   'P 1'
#
loop_
_entity.id
_entity.type
_entity.pdbx_description
1 polymer ?
#
loop_
_entity_poly.entity_id
_entity_poly.type
_entity_poly.pdbx_seq_one_letter_code
_entity_poly.pdbx_strand_id
1 'polypeptide(L)'
;LLDGGAYGAASNNGTKATPVLSADILGDWREEVVWRTADNTALLVFSTTTPTTARIPTLMHDPQYRAQVAAQNAGYNQPPHPSYYLATGMGPVTQAPIYTR
;
A
#
# COMPACT_ATOMS: atom_id res chain seq x y z
N LEU A 1 -15.31 -5.25 2.71
CA LEU A 1 -13.96 -5.21 2.10
C LEU A 1 -14.10 -4.59 0.70
N LEU A 2 -13.05 -3.96 0.19
CA LEU A 2 -13.04 -3.37 -1.16
C LEU A 2 -13.22 -4.47 -2.21
N ASP A 3 -14.18 -4.28 -3.13
CA ASP A 3 -14.32 -5.08 -4.35
C ASP A 3 -13.99 -4.21 -5.55
N GLY A 4 -12.78 -4.36 -6.09
CA GLY A 4 -12.33 -3.60 -7.27
C GLY A 4 -13.09 -3.99 -8.55
N GLY A 5 -13.61 -5.20 -8.65
CA GLY A 5 -14.29 -5.70 -9.85
C GLY A 5 -15.56 -4.91 -10.16
N ALA A 6 -16.27 -4.45 -9.12
CA ALA A 6 -17.43 -3.57 -9.24
C ALA A 6 -17.13 -2.22 -9.92
N TYR A 7 -15.85 -1.82 -9.97
CA TYR A 7 -15.37 -0.59 -10.60
C TYR A 7 -14.61 -0.85 -11.91
N GLY A 8 -14.69 -2.07 -12.45
CA GLY A 8 -13.99 -2.47 -13.68
C GLY A 8 -12.49 -2.70 -13.48
N ALA A 9 -12.02 -2.86 -12.25
CA ALA A 9 -10.63 -3.18 -11.96
C ALA A 9 -10.33 -4.66 -12.27
N ALA A 10 -9.09 -4.92 -12.69
CA ALA A 10 -8.58 -6.27 -12.90
C ALA A 10 -7.21 -6.45 -12.24
N SER A 11 -6.96 -7.68 -11.77
CA SER A 11 -5.66 -8.08 -11.23
C SER A 11 -4.67 -8.48 -12.33
N ASN A 12 -3.41 -8.65 -11.92
CA ASN A 12 -2.29 -9.06 -12.75
C ASN A 12 -1.81 -10.47 -12.42
N ASN A 13 -0.90 -10.98 -13.27
CA ASN A 13 -0.09 -12.18 -13.00
C ASN A 13 -0.89 -13.48 -12.82
N GLY A 14 -2.01 -13.63 -13.53
CA GLY A 14 -2.80 -14.86 -13.58
C GLY A 14 -3.35 -15.25 -12.21
N THR A 15 -3.10 -16.49 -11.77
CA THR A 15 -3.57 -16.99 -10.47
C THR A 15 -2.91 -16.31 -9.26
N LYS A 16 -1.81 -15.56 -9.46
CA LYS A 16 -1.23 -14.73 -8.39
C LYS A 16 -2.13 -13.54 -8.05
N ALA A 17 -2.95 -13.08 -8.99
CA ALA A 17 -3.97 -12.05 -8.80
C ALA A 17 -3.47 -10.80 -8.06
N THR A 18 -2.27 -10.33 -8.39
CA THR A 18 -1.63 -9.20 -7.69
C THR A 18 -2.19 -7.87 -8.17
N PRO A 19 -2.21 -6.81 -7.33
CA PRO A 19 -2.43 -5.45 -7.80
C PRO A 19 -1.29 -4.98 -8.71
N VAL A 20 -1.46 -3.80 -9.31
CA VAL A 20 -0.35 -3.05 -9.91
C VAL A 20 0.59 -2.58 -8.80
N LEU A 21 0.02 -2.07 -7.71
CA LEU A 21 0.74 -1.64 -6.51
C LEU A 21 -0.21 -1.66 -5.30
N SER A 22 0.30 -2.03 -4.13
CA SER A 22 -0.33 -1.75 -2.83
C SER A 22 0.67 -0.96 -1.99
N ALA A 23 0.35 0.29 -1.66
CA ALA A 23 1.24 1.16 -0.88
C ALA A 23 0.50 2.38 -0.31
N ASP A 24 0.92 2.91 0.85
CA ASP A 24 0.60 4.27 1.30
C ASP A 24 1.30 5.27 0.36
N ILE A 25 0.54 5.85 -0.57
CA ILE A 25 1.08 6.82 -1.54
C ILE A 25 0.37 8.17 -1.45
N LEU A 26 -0.77 8.23 -0.76
CA LEU A 26 -1.60 9.41 -0.57
C LEU A 26 -2.26 9.38 0.82
N GLY A 27 -2.68 10.54 1.33
CA GLY A 27 -3.53 10.59 2.52
C GLY A 27 -2.79 10.30 3.84
N ASP A 28 -3.35 9.40 4.65
CA ASP A 28 -2.78 8.98 5.93
C ASP A 28 -2.07 7.61 5.80
N TRP A 29 -1.78 6.93 6.91
CA TRP A 29 -0.95 5.72 6.93
C TRP A 29 -1.53 4.48 6.23
N ARG A 30 -2.82 4.49 5.84
CA ARG A 30 -3.46 3.30 5.28
C ARG A 30 -3.10 3.19 3.81
N GLU A 31 -2.95 1.97 3.34
CA GLU A 31 -2.45 1.71 2.00
C GLU A 31 -3.53 1.94 0.93
N GLU A 32 -3.15 2.61 -0.16
CA GLU A 32 -3.90 2.56 -1.40
C GLU A 32 -3.66 1.24 -2.14
N VAL A 33 -4.65 0.83 -2.93
CA VAL A 33 -4.51 -0.26 -3.89
C VAL A 33 -4.67 0.30 -5.30
N VAL A 34 -3.69 0.02 -6.15
CA VAL A 34 -3.70 0.36 -7.57
C VAL A 34 -3.99 -0.88 -8.39
N TRP A 35 -5.04 -0.82 -9.20
CA TRP A 35 -5.34 -1.83 -10.20
C TRP A 35 -5.42 -1.19 -11.58
N ARG A 36 -5.30 -2.01 -12.62
CA ARG A 36 -5.61 -1.60 -13.98
C ARG A 36 -7.10 -1.75 -14.25
N THR A 37 -7.65 -1.01 -15.19
CA THR A 37 -8.95 -1.36 -15.78
C THR A 37 -8.84 -2.68 -16.56
N ALA A 38 -9.96 -3.41 -16.69
CA ALA A 38 -9.99 -4.70 -17.39
C ALA A 38 -9.43 -4.62 -18.83
N ASP A 39 -9.64 -3.49 -19.50
CA ASP A 39 -9.19 -3.18 -20.87
C ASP A 39 -7.78 -2.53 -20.94
N ASN A 40 -7.09 -2.35 -19.81
CA ASN A 40 -5.76 -1.75 -19.70
C ASN A 40 -5.65 -0.28 -20.13
N THR A 41 -6.74 0.48 -20.16
CA THR A 41 -6.72 1.89 -20.58
C THR A 41 -6.42 2.88 -19.45
N ALA A 42 -6.61 2.49 -18.19
CA ALA A 42 -6.32 3.33 -17.04
C ALA A 42 -5.81 2.56 -15.82
N LEU A 43 -5.19 3.29 -14.90
CA LEU A 43 -4.91 2.84 -13.53
C LEU A 43 -5.93 3.47 -12.58
N LEU A 44 -6.53 2.63 -11.74
CA LEU A 44 -7.49 2.99 -10.72
C LEU A 44 -6.79 2.96 -9.37
N VAL A 45 -6.75 4.11 -8.69
CA VAL A 45 -6.17 4.24 -7.35
C VAL A 45 -7.31 4.29 -6.33
N PHE A 46 -7.38 3.29 -5.47
CA PHE A 46 -8.38 3.21 -4.41
C PHE A 46 -7.75 3.58 -3.07
N SER A 47 -8.34 4.56 -2.39
CA SER A 47 -8.01 4.91 -1.00
C SER A 47 -9.21 4.64 -0.09
N THR A 48 -8.94 4.38 1.18
CA THR A 48 -9.98 4.05 2.17
C THR A 48 -10.66 5.31 2.72
N THR A 49 -11.99 5.27 2.79
CA THR A 49 -12.81 6.36 3.37
C THR A 49 -13.23 6.08 4.82
N THR A 50 -12.93 4.89 5.35
CA THR A 50 -13.26 4.52 6.73
C THR A 50 -12.52 5.44 7.69
N PRO A 51 -13.15 6.19 8.61
CA PRO A 51 -12.42 7.09 9.51
C PRO A 51 -11.52 6.31 10.48
N THR A 52 -10.42 6.95 10.91
CA THR A 52 -9.52 6.40 11.93
C THR A 52 -9.13 7.48 12.95
N THR A 53 -8.92 7.09 14.20
CA THR A 53 -8.37 7.96 15.26
C THR A 53 -6.86 7.80 15.41
N ALA A 54 -6.27 6.78 14.77
CA ALA A 54 -4.83 6.54 14.81
C ALA A 54 -4.11 7.47 13.83
N ARG A 55 -3.13 8.22 14.34
CA ARG A 55 -2.21 9.01 13.52
C ARG A 55 -0.83 8.35 13.54
N ILE A 56 -0.45 7.80 12.40
CA ILE A 56 0.82 7.10 12.19
C ILE A 56 1.53 7.87 11.07
N PRO A 57 2.86 8.10 11.16
CA PRO A 57 3.61 8.68 10.05
C PRO A 57 3.41 7.85 8.78
N THR A 58 3.43 8.50 7.60
CA THR A 58 3.33 7.77 6.33
C THR A 58 4.32 6.60 6.30
N LEU A 59 3.84 5.43 5.88
CA LEU A 59 4.63 4.22 5.79
C LEU A 59 5.76 4.37 4.78
N MET A 60 5.67 5.29 3.81
CA MET A 60 6.75 5.60 2.88
C MET A 60 7.96 6.28 3.53
N HIS A 61 7.81 6.74 4.78
CA HIS A 61 8.91 7.19 5.64
C HIS A 61 9.42 6.11 6.60
N ASP A 62 8.91 4.88 6.54
CA ASP A 62 9.54 3.72 7.16
C ASP A 62 10.56 3.11 6.16
N PRO A 63 11.87 3.02 6.49
CA PRO A 63 12.88 2.55 5.53
C PRO A 63 12.64 1.13 5.01
N GLN A 64 12.14 0.23 5.86
CA GLN A 64 11.87 -1.16 5.47
C GLN A 64 10.66 -1.24 4.55
N TYR A 65 9.54 -0.62 4.94
CA TYR A 65 8.33 -0.55 4.11
C TYR A 65 8.64 0.07 2.75
N ARG A 66 9.34 1.22 2.74
CA ARG A 66 9.69 1.93 1.51
C ARG A 66 10.55 1.11 0.56
N ALA A 67 11.49 0.32 1.11
CA ALA A 67 12.32 -0.60 0.33
C ALA A 67 11.50 -1.79 -0.20
N GLN A 68 10.58 -2.34 0.60
CA GLN A 68 9.70 -3.44 0.16
C GLN A 68 8.69 -2.99 -0.89
N VAL A 69 8.17 -1.76 -0.81
CA VAL A 69 7.36 -1.15 -1.88
C VAL A 69 8.16 -1.09 -3.19
N ALA A 70 9.44 -0.69 -3.13
CA ALA A 70 10.31 -0.67 -4.30
C ALA A 70 10.59 -2.08 -4.87
N ALA A 71 10.57 -3.12 -4.01
CA ALA A 71 10.78 -4.51 -4.41
C ALA A 71 9.47 -5.24 -4.76
N GLN A 72 8.30 -4.62 -4.61
CA GLN A 72 7.00 -5.30 -4.75
C GLN A 72 6.80 -5.90 -6.15
N ASN A 73 7.40 -5.32 -7.19
CA ASN A 73 7.31 -5.83 -8.56
C ASN A 73 8.26 -7.01 -8.87
N ALA A 74 9.11 -7.42 -7.92
CA ALA A 74 10.13 -8.44 -8.13
C ALA A 74 9.58 -9.85 -7.90
N GLY A 75 9.88 -10.78 -8.82
CA GLY A 75 9.50 -12.19 -8.69
C GLY A 75 7.99 -12.39 -8.55
N TYR A 76 7.58 -13.11 -7.50
CA TYR A 76 6.17 -13.15 -7.10
C TYR A 76 5.91 -12.07 -6.05
N ASN A 77 5.21 -11.02 -6.45
CA ASN A 77 4.97 -9.82 -5.64
C ASN A 77 4.60 -10.18 -4.20
N GLN A 78 5.31 -9.61 -3.23
CA GLN A 78 5.06 -9.77 -1.80
C GLN A 78 4.55 -8.46 -1.20
N PRO A 79 3.64 -8.51 -0.21
CA PRO A 79 3.17 -7.30 0.47
C PRO A 79 4.30 -6.65 1.29
N PRO A 80 4.33 -5.31 1.38
CA PRO A 80 5.31 -4.60 2.18
C PRO A 80 5.00 -4.71 3.68
N HIS A 81 6.04 -4.73 4.51
CA HIS A 81 5.93 -4.74 5.97
C HIS A 81 6.75 -3.61 6.60
N PRO A 82 6.19 -2.84 7.54
CA PRO A 82 6.93 -1.83 8.28
C PRO A 82 8.00 -2.43 9.19
N SER A 83 8.99 -1.63 9.58
CA SER A 83 10.07 -2.06 10.49
C SER A 83 9.61 -2.26 11.95
N TYR A 84 8.36 -1.91 12.26
CA TYR A 84 7.78 -1.96 13.60
C TYR A 84 6.45 -2.72 13.63
N TYR A 85 6.04 -3.14 14.82
CA TYR A 85 4.76 -3.82 15.03
C TYR A 85 3.59 -2.85 14.83
N LEU A 86 2.78 -3.09 13.79
CA LEU A 86 1.61 -2.29 13.42
C LEU A 86 0.32 -3.10 13.64
N ALA A 87 -0.15 -3.15 14.88
CA ALA A 87 -1.40 -3.82 15.25
C ALA A 87 -1.82 -3.43 16.68
N THR A 88 -2.91 -4.04 17.17
CA THR A 88 -3.42 -3.83 18.54
C THR A 88 -2.32 -4.00 19.58
N GLY A 89 -2.21 -3.03 20.49
CA GLY A 89 -1.20 -3.04 21.55
C GLY A 89 0.17 -2.48 21.15
N MET A 90 0.31 -1.92 19.93
CA MET A 90 1.54 -1.22 19.55
C MET A 90 1.84 -0.01 20.46
N GLY A 91 3.12 0.25 20.69
CA GLY A 91 3.57 1.49 21.31
C GLY A 91 3.58 2.67 20.33
N PRO A 92 3.98 3.87 20.78
CA PRO A 92 4.18 5.02 19.90
C PRO A 92 5.20 4.71 18.80
N VAL A 93 4.89 5.13 17.56
CA VAL A 93 5.83 5.02 16.43
C VAL A 93 6.78 6.21 16.46
N THR A 94 8.07 5.93 16.65
CA THR A 94 9.13 6.92 16.49
C THR A 94 9.62 6.88 15.04
N GLN A 95 9.39 7.96 14.29
CA GLN A 95 9.87 8.06 12.92
C GLN A 95 11.40 8.10 12.90
N ALA A 96 12.02 7.29 12.03
CA ALA A 96 13.45 7.33 11.80
C ALA A 96 13.86 8.71 11.21
N PRO A 97 15.05 9.24 11.54
CA PRO A 97 15.55 10.46 10.91
C PRO A 97 15.65 10.30 9.39
N ILE A 98 14.93 11.14 8.64
CA ILE A 98 14.94 11.18 7.18
C ILE A 98 15.26 12.61 6.74
N TYR A 99 16.13 12.73 5.74
CA TYR A 99 16.50 13.99 5.13
C TYR A 99 16.17 13.94 3.65
N THR A 100 15.39 14.91 3.17
CA THR A 100 15.12 15.08 1.75
C THR A 100 16.27 15.85 1.09
N ARG A 101 16.49 15.59 -0.19
CA ARG A 101 17.52 16.30 -0.99
C ARG A 101 17.12 17.74 -1.27
#